data_AF-A0A258DRJ0-F1
#
_entry.id   AF-A0A258DRJ0-F1
#
_cell.length_a   1.000
_cell.length_b   1.000
_cell.length_c   1.000
_cell.angle_alpha   90.00
_cell.angle_beta   90.00
_cell.angle_gamma   90.00
#
_symmetry.space_group_name_H-M   'P 1'
#
loop_
_entity.id
_entity.type
_entity.pdbx_description
1 polymer ?
#
loop_
_entity_poly.entity_id
_entity_poly.type
_entity_poly.pdbx_seq_one_letter_code
_entity_poly.pdbx_strand_id
1 'polypeptide(L)'
;MKKSSLYFLFLLTLLFSCEKRDFQKESGQIESFAEMVKSGVKPLALGPPMTSAELDLFMPEVERISQKYGVSFYREADLVQTDLFPISSVAGKEVVLIYKGNTLKAYEDLKQELAKDNLTAERKRELSRRFGRLLGYPTERINDLLAENSAYRDLEDFGIQGLEVKWFYKDLAKAKAFYQTTLGLELVEESESSAKFLIAGDSFLTLHSIANSGYTGSEPKSVALAFLTDQLEAWYAHLQEQKVTIKYPLKGPHDGFVAVDPEGYLLEFETFFQHPENEVLIPELAELKPKSTRHGEKLQFKGSVVWLYYKEMLPAELFVEESLGLTKSADQGWAKVYRFSQHGYLGLVDGLRGMNTFSPEKLVEISIDLENPGPWENYLKANSPDSTRKANTFKDAGGYVFRF
;
A
#
# COMPACT_ATOMS: atom_id res chain seq x y z
N MET A 1 42.49 -82.65 35.36
CA MET A 1 43.13 -81.63 36.22
C MET A 1 44.22 -80.97 35.38
N LYS A 2 44.34 -79.66 35.14
CA LYS A 2 43.62 -78.42 35.48
C LYS A 2 43.54 -77.61 34.17
N LYS A 3 42.37 -77.06 33.81
CA LYS A 3 42.21 -76.12 32.69
C LYS A 3 42.49 -74.70 33.20
N SER A 4 43.39 -73.99 32.54
CA SER A 4 43.71 -72.58 32.81
C SER A 4 42.63 -71.68 32.22
N SER A 5 42.10 -70.77 33.03
CA SER A 5 41.10 -69.77 32.67
C SER A 5 41.84 -68.47 32.31
N LEU A 6 41.64 -67.95 31.11
CA LEU A 6 42.17 -66.65 30.68
C LEU A 6 40.98 -65.69 30.56
N TYR A 7 40.86 -64.77 31.51
CA TYR A 7 39.88 -63.68 31.48
C TYR A 7 40.37 -62.58 30.51
N PHE A 8 39.57 -62.28 29.49
CA PHE A 8 39.79 -61.15 28.60
C PHE A 8 38.93 -59.98 29.09
N LEU A 9 39.59 -58.92 29.56
CA LEU A 9 38.96 -57.69 30.02
C LEU A 9 38.63 -56.83 28.78
N PHE A 10 37.34 -56.68 28.46
CA PHE A 10 36.88 -55.78 27.40
C PHE A 10 36.84 -54.35 27.95
N LEU A 11 37.75 -53.50 27.50
CA LEU A 11 37.75 -52.06 27.79
C LEU A 11 36.76 -51.39 26.83
N LEU A 12 35.61 -50.95 27.33
CA LEU A 12 34.60 -50.23 26.57
C LEU A 12 35.03 -48.76 26.43
N THR A 13 35.68 -48.40 25.33
CA THR A 13 35.94 -47.00 24.98
C THR A 13 34.67 -46.36 24.44
N LEU A 14 34.00 -45.57 25.28
CA LEU A 14 32.96 -44.62 24.86
C LEU A 14 33.62 -43.51 24.04
N LEU A 15 33.59 -43.64 22.72
CA LEU A 15 33.89 -42.55 21.79
C LEU A 15 32.66 -41.64 21.72
N PHE A 16 32.69 -40.54 22.48
CA PHE A 16 31.84 -39.39 22.17
C PHE A 16 32.36 -38.77 20.88
N SER A 17 31.68 -39.06 19.77
CA SER A 17 31.86 -38.32 18.52
C SER A 17 31.37 -36.89 18.73
N CYS A 18 32.28 -35.96 19.02
CA CYS A 18 32.03 -34.54 18.81
C CYS A 18 31.99 -34.30 17.30
N GLU A 19 30.81 -34.41 16.68
CA GLU A 19 30.60 -33.82 15.37
C GLU A 19 30.84 -32.31 15.50
N LYS A 20 31.93 -31.83 14.89
CA LYS A 20 32.23 -30.41 14.80
C LYS A 20 31.17 -29.78 13.90
N ARG A 21 30.13 -29.20 14.50
CA ARG A 21 29.11 -28.46 13.77
C ARG A 21 29.77 -27.27 13.08
N ASP A 22 29.66 -27.23 11.77
CA ASP A 22 30.15 -26.13 10.94
C ASP A 22 29.00 -25.11 10.75
N PHE A 23 29.24 -23.86 11.12
CA PHE A 23 28.26 -22.76 11.04
C PHE A 23 28.41 -21.93 9.77
N GLN A 24 28.97 -22.50 8.70
CA GLN A 24 29.27 -21.75 7.46
C GLN A 24 28.03 -21.03 6.90
N LYS A 25 26.86 -21.68 6.89
CA LYS A 25 25.61 -21.09 6.38
C LYS A 25 25.16 -19.92 7.25
N GLU A 26 25.16 -20.12 8.56
CA GLU A 26 24.75 -19.14 9.56
C GLU A 26 25.69 -17.94 9.59
N SER A 27 26.99 -18.18 9.41
CA SER A 27 28.01 -17.13 9.26
C SER A 27 27.71 -16.25 8.06
N GLY A 28 27.41 -16.85 6.89
CA GLY A 28 27.04 -16.10 5.69
C GLY A 28 25.75 -15.28 5.84
N GLN A 29 24.79 -15.78 6.62
CA GLN A 29 23.56 -15.05 6.94
C GLN A 29 23.84 -13.84 7.86
N ILE A 30 24.59 -14.03 8.95
CA ILE A 30 24.99 -12.94 9.85
C ILE A 30 25.83 -11.90 9.11
N GLU A 31 26.72 -12.32 8.21
CA GLU A 31 27.52 -11.42 7.40
C GLU A 31 26.67 -10.55 6.47
N SER A 32 25.73 -11.15 5.73
CA SER A 32 24.77 -10.41 4.90
C SER A 32 23.94 -9.41 5.73
N PHE A 33 23.45 -9.83 6.89
CA PHE A 33 22.65 -8.96 7.75
C PHE A 33 23.45 -7.84 8.41
N ALA A 34 24.69 -8.12 8.83
CA ALA A 34 25.59 -7.10 9.33
C ALA A 34 25.90 -6.05 8.26
N GLU A 35 26.03 -6.44 6.99
CA GLU A 35 26.14 -5.50 5.88
C GLU A 35 24.89 -4.64 5.69
N MET A 36 23.70 -5.25 5.66
CA MET A 36 22.44 -4.53 5.50
C MET A 36 22.20 -3.52 6.63
N VAL A 37 22.50 -3.90 7.88
CA VAL A 37 22.42 -3.01 9.04
C VAL A 37 23.49 -1.93 8.96
N LYS A 38 24.72 -2.28 8.54
CA LYS A 38 25.80 -1.31 8.37
C LYS A 38 25.42 -0.21 7.39
N SER A 39 24.81 -0.58 6.28
CA SER A 39 24.39 0.29 5.18
C SER A 39 23.09 1.06 5.44
N GLY A 40 22.43 0.83 6.57
CA GLY A 40 21.18 1.51 6.93
C GLY A 40 19.93 0.98 6.23
N VAL A 41 20.04 -0.15 5.50
CA VAL A 41 18.91 -0.80 4.83
C VAL A 41 17.99 -1.47 5.84
N LYS A 42 18.56 -2.11 6.87
CA LYS A 42 17.81 -2.70 7.98
C LYS A 42 18.10 -1.96 9.28
N PRO A 43 17.08 -1.47 9.99
CA PRO A 43 17.28 -0.97 11.36
C PRO A 43 17.75 -2.10 12.30
N LEU A 44 17.06 -3.25 12.23
CA LEU A 44 17.28 -4.48 13.00
C LEU A 44 17.32 -5.69 12.05
N ALA A 45 18.22 -6.62 12.30
CA ALA A 45 18.20 -7.94 11.65
C ALA A 45 18.19 -9.06 12.70
N LEU A 46 17.52 -10.16 12.36
CA LEU A 46 17.43 -11.36 13.19
C LEU A 46 18.37 -12.43 12.62
N GLY A 47 19.32 -12.88 13.42
CA GLY A 47 20.13 -14.05 13.12
C GLY A 47 19.29 -15.34 13.08
N PRO A 48 19.87 -16.45 12.59
CA PRO A 48 19.18 -17.73 12.55
C PRO A 48 18.77 -18.18 13.97
N PRO A 49 17.57 -18.75 14.14
CA PRO A 49 17.14 -19.30 15.43
C PRO A 49 17.97 -20.52 15.79
N MET A 50 18.56 -20.50 16.99
CA MET A 50 19.46 -21.52 17.51
C MET A 50 19.05 -21.95 18.92
N THR A 51 19.39 -23.17 19.34
CA THR A 51 19.38 -23.51 20.77
C THR A 51 20.46 -22.72 21.50
N SER A 52 20.33 -22.56 22.82
CA SER A 52 21.34 -21.87 23.63
C SER A 52 22.75 -22.45 23.43
N ALA A 53 22.88 -23.78 23.37
CA ALA A 53 24.16 -24.46 23.18
C ALA A 53 24.76 -24.26 21.78
N GLU A 54 23.92 -24.23 20.73
CA GLU A 54 24.36 -23.89 19.38
C GLU A 54 24.84 -22.43 19.32
N LEU A 55 24.08 -21.53 19.94
CA LEU A 55 24.42 -20.11 19.93
C LEU A 55 25.70 -19.82 20.72
N ASP A 56 25.92 -20.47 21.86
CA ASP A 56 27.16 -20.37 22.64
C ASP A 56 28.40 -20.68 21.79
N LEU A 57 28.33 -21.69 20.92
CA LEU A 57 29.40 -22.06 20.00
C LEU A 57 29.56 -21.08 18.84
N PHE A 58 28.48 -20.39 18.45
CA PHE A 58 28.45 -19.47 17.32
C PHE A 58 28.78 -18.01 17.70
N MET A 59 28.66 -17.63 18.97
CA MET A 59 28.93 -16.27 19.47
C MET A 59 30.30 -15.68 19.04
N PRO A 60 31.43 -16.43 19.04
CA PRO A 60 32.71 -15.87 18.58
C PRO A 60 32.68 -15.39 17.13
N GLU A 61 31.91 -16.06 16.28
CA GLU A 61 31.77 -15.68 14.87
C GLU A 61 30.86 -14.46 14.71
N VAL A 62 29.78 -14.38 15.50
CA VAL A 62 28.93 -13.19 15.60
C VAL A 62 29.74 -11.96 16.01
N GLU A 63 30.60 -12.09 17.02
CA GLU A 63 31.51 -11.03 17.48
C GLU A 63 32.46 -10.58 16.37
N ARG A 64 33.13 -11.54 15.71
CA ARG A 64 34.07 -11.27 14.61
C ARG A 64 33.39 -10.52 13.46
N ILE A 65 32.21 -10.98 13.02
CA ILE A 65 31.45 -10.34 11.95
C ILE A 65 30.97 -8.95 12.39
N SER A 66 30.44 -8.83 13.60
CA SER A 66 29.93 -7.55 14.12
C SER A 66 31.03 -6.50 14.19
N GLN A 67 32.24 -6.87 14.64
CA GLN A 67 33.42 -6.01 14.61
C GLN A 67 33.83 -5.62 13.19
N LYS A 68 33.86 -6.57 12.24
CA LYS A 68 34.20 -6.31 10.82
C LYS A 68 33.28 -5.26 10.19
N TYR A 69 31.98 -5.30 10.49
CA TYR A 69 30.98 -4.39 9.92
C TYR A 69 30.71 -3.14 10.77
N GLY A 70 31.24 -3.08 12.00
CA GLY A 70 30.98 -1.98 12.94
C GLY A 70 29.51 -1.90 13.33
N VAL A 71 28.89 -3.05 13.59
CA VAL A 71 27.51 -3.19 14.09
C VAL A 71 27.52 -3.74 15.51
N SER A 72 26.43 -3.53 16.23
CA SER A 72 26.21 -4.10 17.56
C SER A 72 25.36 -5.36 17.44
N PHE A 73 25.46 -6.24 18.44
CA PHE A 73 24.62 -7.42 18.53
C PHE A 73 24.04 -7.59 19.94
N TYR A 74 22.92 -8.31 20.04
CA TYR A 74 22.28 -8.67 21.32
C TYR A 74 21.73 -10.09 21.22
N ARG A 75 21.98 -10.89 22.25
CA ARG A 75 21.42 -12.25 22.37
C ARG A 75 20.01 -12.16 22.92
N GLU A 76 19.03 -12.44 22.09
CA GLU A 76 17.63 -12.48 22.46
C GLU A 76 17.21 -13.93 22.75
N ALA A 77 16.84 -14.18 24.01
CA ALA A 77 16.42 -15.50 24.47
C ALA A 77 14.92 -15.76 24.26
N ASP A 78 14.12 -14.72 24.10
CA ASP A 78 12.67 -14.78 23.97
C ASP A 78 12.20 -13.74 22.95
N LEU A 79 12.25 -14.09 21.66
CA LEU A 79 11.88 -13.18 20.60
C LEU A 79 10.42 -12.72 20.75
N VAL A 80 10.17 -11.43 20.50
CA VAL A 80 8.82 -10.86 20.49
C VAL A 80 7.83 -11.70 19.66
N GLN A 81 6.67 -11.98 20.25
CA GLN A 81 5.58 -12.68 19.57
C GLN A 81 4.63 -11.67 18.95
N THR A 82 4.72 -11.55 17.62
CA THR A 82 3.88 -10.66 16.80
C THR A 82 3.03 -11.48 15.85
N ASP A 83 2.15 -10.82 15.12
CA ASP A 83 1.33 -11.42 14.06
C ASP A 83 2.08 -11.48 12.72
N LEU A 84 3.41 -11.32 12.70
CA LEU A 84 4.22 -11.39 11.47
C LEU A 84 4.80 -12.78 11.19
N PHE A 85 4.98 -13.60 12.22
CA PHE A 85 5.62 -14.92 12.11
C PHE A 85 4.95 -15.92 13.04
N PRO A 86 4.90 -17.22 12.68
CA PRO A 86 4.30 -18.21 13.53
C PRO A 86 5.18 -18.48 14.77
N ILE A 87 4.54 -18.64 15.92
CA ILE A 87 5.22 -18.89 17.22
C ILE A 87 6.14 -20.12 17.16
N SER A 88 5.75 -21.14 16.38
CA SER A 88 6.52 -22.37 16.20
C SER A 88 7.90 -22.16 15.59
N SER A 89 8.13 -21.07 14.85
CA SER A 89 9.42 -20.79 14.22
C SER A 89 10.53 -20.42 15.19
N VAL A 90 10.18 -20.01 16.42
CA VAL A 90 11.14 -19.50 17.42
C VAL A 90 10.97 -20.11 18.81
N ALA A 91 10.00 -21.02 18.99
CA ALA A 91 9.78 -21.69 20.27
C ALA A 91 11.01 -22.47 20.74
N GLY A 92 11.52 -22.15 21.94
CA GLY A 92 12.70 -22.79 22.53
C GLY A 92 14.01 -22.48 21.79
N LYS A 93 14.03 -21.42 20.98
CA LYS A 93 15.20 -20.94 20.24
C LYS A 93 15.52 -19.52 20.65
N GLU A 94 16.80 -19.20 20.60
CA GLU A 94 17.37 -17.88 20.78
C GLU A 94 17.79 -17.32 19.43
N VAL A 95 17.80 -16.01 19.30
CA VAL A 95 18.24 -15.31 18.09
C VAL A 95 19.22 -14.21 18.44
N VAL A 96 20.15 -13.92 17.53
CA VAL A 96 21.00 -12.75 17.64
C VAL A 96 20.35 -11.59 16.92
N LEU A 97 20.10 -10.50 17.64
CA LEU A 97 19.73 -9.23 17.03
C LEU A 97 20.99 -8.53 16.56
N ILE A 98 21.04 -8.09 15.30
CA ILE A 98 22.11 -7.25 14.77
C ILE A 98 21.53 -5.86 14.52
N TYR A 99 22.18 -4.81 15.04
CA TYR A 99 21.62 -3.46 15.04
C TYR A 99 22.69 -2.36 15.09
N LYS A 100 22.24 -1.11 14.96
CA LYS A 100 23.02 0.12 15.21
C LYS A 100 22.23 1.12 16.02
N GLY A 101 22.93 2.02 16.71
CA GLY A 101 22.33 3.17 17.39
C GLY A 101 21.29 2.76 18.44
N ASN A 102 20.13 3.40 18.41
CA ASN A 102 19.05 3.21 19.38
C ASN A 102 18.05 2.09 19.02
N THR A 103 18.30 1.31 17.95
CA THR A 103 17.36 0.27 17.52
C THR A 103 17.09 -0.78 18.59
N LEU A 104 18.10 -1.22 19.36
CA LEU A 104 17.89 -2.18 20.44
C LEU A 104 16.89 -1.64 21.47
N LYS A 105 17.00 -0.36 21.85
CA LYS A 105 16.04 0.28 22.75
C LYS A 105 14.63 0.30 22.15
N ALA A 106 14.51 0.61 20.87
CA ALA A 106 13.21 0.59 20.19
C ALA A 106 12.57 -0.82 20.16
N TYR A 107 13.39 -1.86 20.05
CA TYR A 107 12.98 -3.26 20.15
C TYR A 107 12.60 -3.66 21.59
N GLU A 108 13.39 -3.27 22.59
CA GLU A 108 13.08 -3.52 24.01
C GLU A 108 11.76 -2.84 24.43
N ASP A 109 11.53 -1.60 23.99
CA ASP A 109 10.28 -0.89 24.25
C ASP A 109 9.08 -1.59 23.57
N LEU A 110 9.26 -2.09 22.34
CA LEU A 110 8.26 -2.91 21.67
C LEU A 110 7.96 -4.19 22.47
N LYS A 111 8.99 -4.88 22.96
CA LYS A 111 8.85 -6.09 23.76
C LYS A 111 8.10 -5.83 25.08
N GLN A 112 8.39 -4.70 25.74
CA GLN A 112 7.67 -4.29 26.94
C GLN A 112 6.19 -3.99 26.67
N GLU A 113 5.87 -3.34 25.54
CA GLU A 113 4.49 -3.08 25.14
C GLU A 113 3.71 -4.38 24.84
N LEU A 114 4.36 -5.35 24.18
CA LEU A 114 3.77 -6.66 23.89
C LEU A 114 3.54 -7.52 25.15
N ALA A 115 4.33 -7.30 26.21
CA ALA A 115 4.21 -8.02 27.48
C ALA A 115 3.12 -7.47 28.42
N LYS A 116 2.45 -6.36 28.06
CA LYS A 116 1.37 -5.80 28.87
C LYS A 116 0.13 -6.71 28.83
N ASP A 117 -0.50 -6.88 29.98
CA ASP A 117 -1.78 -7.58 30.09
C ASP A 117 -2.88 -6.87 29.29
N ASN A 118 -3.90 -7.62 28.84
CA ASN A 118 -5.06 -7.13 28.10
C ASN A 118 -4.77 -6.47 26.73
N LEU A 119 -3.74 -6.94 26.03
CA LEU A 119 -3.44 -6.50 24.66
C LEU A 119 -4.60 -6.83 23.70
N THR A 120 -5.24 -5.81 23.12
CA THR A 120 -6.28 -6.01 22.10
C THR A 120 -5.68 -6.51 20.79
N ALA A 121 -6.48 -7.18 19.95
CA ALA A 121 -6.03 -7.64 18.63
C ALA A 121 -5.56 -6.48 17.73
N GLU A 122 -6.24 -5.34 17.80
CA GLU A 122 -5.86 -4.11 17.11
C GLU A 122 -4.50 -3.60 17.58
N ARG A 123 -4.30 -3.49 18.90
CA ARG A 123 -3.02 -3.03 19.45
C ARG A 123 -1.88 -3.99 19.14
N LYS A 124 -2.13 -5.30 19.17
CA LYS A 124 -1.15 -6.32 18.77
C LYS A 124 -0.75 -6.17 17.30
N ARG A 125 -1.70 -5.90 16.41
CA ARG A 125 -1.43 -5.64 15.00
C ARG A 125 -0.59 -4.37 14.80
N GLU A 126 -0.89 -3.27 15.50
CA GLU A 126 -0.05 -2.06 15.46
C GLU A 126 1.40 -2.32 15.89
N LEU A 127 1.58 -3.08 16.98
CA LEU A 127 2.91 -3.47 17.46
C LEU A 127 3.61 -4.42 16.49
N SER A 128 2.88 -5.29 15.81
CA SER A 128 3.39 -6.15 14.73
C SER A 128 3.88 -5.32 13.56
N ARG A 129 3.12 -4.30 13.13
CA ARG A 129 3.58 -3.35 12.10
C ARG A 129 4.83 -2.60 12.54
N ARG A 130 4.90 -2.17 13.80
CA ARG A 130 6.11 -1.55 14.38
C ARG A 130 7.32 -2.50 14.31
N PHE A 131 7.12 -3.79 14.58
CA PHE A 131 8.18 -4.78 14.44
C PHE A 131 8.62 -4.96 12.99
N GLY A 132 7.68 -5.06 12.05
CA GLY A 132 7.99 -5.14 10.62
C GLY A 132 8.83 -3.96 10.12
N ARG A 133 8.50 -2.73 10.57
CA ARG A 133 9.31 -1.54 10.29
C ARG A 133 10.70 -1.61 10.90
N LEU A 134 10.86 -2.14 12.13
CA LEU A 134 12.19 -2.38 12.71
C LEU A 134 13.00 -3.38 11.88
N LEU A 135 12.36 -4.38 11.27
CA LEU A 135 13.00 -5.33 10.37
C LEU A 135 13.26 -4.75 8.97
N GLY A 136 12.82 -3.52 8.69
CA GLY A 136 12.96 -2.85 7.41
C GLY A 136 12.09 -3.45 6.31
N TYR A 137 10.90 -3.96 6.65
CA TYR A 137 9.92 -4.39 5.66
C TYR A 137 9.08 -3.20 5.17
N PRO A 138 8.78 -3.12 3.87
CA PRO A 138 7.83 -2.15 3.36
C PRO A 138 6.39 -2.52 3.78
N THR A 139 5.46 -1.56 3.72
CA THR A 139 4.11 -1.70 4.29
C THR A 139 3.33 -2.88 3.68
N GLU A 140 3.40 -3.03 2.36
CA GLU A 140 2.79 -4.13 1.61
C GLU A 140 3.30 -5.50 2.10
N ARG A 141 4.60 -5.63 2.35
CA ARG A 141 5.14 -6.90 2.88
C ARG A 141 4.71 -7.15 4.32
N ILE A 142 4.50 -6.09 5.10
CA ILE A 142 3.95 -6.22 6.45
C ILE A 142 2.49 -6.69 6.39
N ASN A 143 1.69 -6.17 5.45
CA ASN A 143 0.32 -6.62 5.23
C ASN A 143 0.28 -8.10 4.85
N ASP A 144 1.10 -8.55 3.90
CA ASP A 144 1.21 -9.97 3.52
C ASP A 144 1.45 -10.85 4.75
N LEU A 145 2.45 -10.51 5.56
CA LEU A 145 2.81 -11.29 6.75
C LEU A 145 1.68 -11.32 7.76
N LEU A 146 0.96 -10.20 7.94
CA LEU A 146 -0.22 -10.14 8.80
C LEU A 146 -1.37 -11.00 8.24
N ALA A 147 -1.59 -11.00 6.93
CA ALA A 147 -2.64 -11.80 6.29
C ALA A 147 -2.33 -13.31 6.36
N GLU A 148 -1.06 -13.67 6.18
CA GLU A 148 -0.54 -15.05 6.31
C GLU A 148 -0.68 -15.59 7.74
N ASN A 149 -0.51 -14.75 8.77
CA ASN A 149 -0.34 -15.20 10.16
C ASN A 149 -1.45 -14.72 11.12
N SER A 150 -2.46 -14.01 10.64
CA SER A 150 -3.57 -13.52 11.46
C SER A 150 -4.90 -13.42 10.69
N ALA A 151 -5.93 -12.92 11.37
CA ALA A 151 -7.23 -12.64 10.78
C ALA A 151 -7.28 -11.33 9.97
N TYR A 152 -6.19 -10.54 9.95
CA TYR A 152 -6.12 -9.29 9.19
C TYR A 152 -6.25 -9.54 7.69
N ARG A 153 -7.02 -8.70 7.02
CA ARG A 153 -7.11 -8.62 5.55
C ARG A 153 -7.14 -7.15 5.12
N ASP A 154 -6.65 -6.87 3.93
CA ASP A 154 -6.84 -5.58 3.25
C ASP A 154 -7.65 -5.77 1.96
N LEU A 155 -7.81 -4.72 1.16
CA LEU A 155 -8.67 -4.76 -0.02
C LEU A 155 -8.08 -5.64 -1.14
N GLU A 156 -6.75 -5.78 -1.22
CA GLU A 156 -6.09 -6.59 -2.26
C GLU A 156 -6.43 -8.08 -2.09
N ASP A 157 -6.60 -8.57 -0.85
CA ASP A 157 -7.03 -9.94 -0.55
C ASP A 157 -8.39 -10.33 -1.18
N PHE A 158 -9.20 -9.34 -1.58
CA PHE A 158 -10.54 -9.54 -2.14
C PHE A 158 -10.61 -9.32 -3.66
N GLY A 159 -9.47 -9.03 -4.30
CA GLY A 159 -9.31 -8.92 -5.75
C GLY A 159 -9.90 -7.65 -6.32
N ILE A 160 -9.11 -6.57 -6.37
CA ILE A 160 -9.52 -5.32 -7.03
C ILE A 160 -9.51 -5.52 -8.55
N GLN A 161 -10.66 -5.30 -9.19
CA GLN A 161 -10.87 -5.47 -10.63
C GLN A 161 -10.99 -4.14 -11.38
N GLY A 162 -11.18 -3.02 -10.68
CA GLY A 162 -11.36 -1.72 -11.33
C GLY A 162 -11.66 -0.59 -10.36
N LEU A 163 -11.46 0.64 -10.86
CA LEU A 163 -11.73 1.88 -10.16
C LEU A 163 -12.83 2.66 -10.88
N GLU A 164 -13.88 3.00 -10.15
CA GLU A 164 -14.96 3.86 -10.63
C GLU A 164 -15.09 5.09 -9.72
N VAL A 165 -15.07 6.29 -10.29
CA VAL A 165 -15.39 7.52 -9.57
C VAL A 165 -16.83 7.95 -9.87
N LYS A 166 -17.61 8.24 -8.83
CA LYS A 166 -19.02 8.64 -8.92
C LYS A 166 -19.15 10.12 -8.60
N TRP A 167 -19.56 10.94 -9.56
CA TRP A 167 -19.74 12.38 -9.42
C TRP A 167 -21.21 12.79 -9.49
N PHE A 168 -21.58 13.86 -8.80
CA PHE A 168 -22.96 14.25 -8.58
C PHE A 168 -23.27 15.65 -9.16
N TYR A 169 -24.32 15.71 -9.99
CA TYR A 169 -24.68 16.85 -10.82
C TYR A 169 -26.11 17.33 -10.58
N LYS A 170 -26.32 18.65 -10.67
CA LYS A 170 -27.64 19.28 -10.72
C LYS A 170 -28.30 19.05 -12.07
N ASP A 171 -27.53 19.17 -13.14
CA ASP A 171 -27.93 18.98 -14.53
C ASP A 171 -27.15 17.80 -15.14
N LEU A 172 -27.65 16.59 -14.85
CA LEU A 172 -27.07 15.35 -15.37
C LEU A 172 -27.07 15.31 -16.90
N ALA A 173 -28.07 15.87 -17.56
CA ALA A 173 -28.16 15.85 -19.02
C ALA A 173 -27.04 16.69 -19.65
N LYS A 174 -26.77 17.88 -19.10
CA LYS A 174 -25.67 18.74 -19.55
C LYS A 174 -24.31 18.11 -19.27
N ALA A 175 -24.12 17.51 -18.10
CA ALA A 175 -22.90 16.79 -17.77
C ALA A 175 -22.69 15.61 -18.74
N LYS A 176 -23.69 14.76 -18.95
CA LYS A 176 -23.64 13.64 -19.89
C LYS A 176 -23.25 14.10 -21.30
N ALA A 177 -23.86 15.17 -21.81
CA ALA A 177 -23.53 15.72 -23.13
C ALA A 177 -22.06 16.16 -23.22
N PHE A 178 -21.52 16.75 -22.14
CA PHE A 178 -20.11 17.11 -22.08
C PHE A 178 -19.20 15.86 -22.16
N TYR A 179 -19.36 14.87 -21.29
CA TYR A 179 -18.48 13.69 -21.29
C TYR A 179 -18.66 12.81 -22.55
N GLN A 180 -19.88 12.67 -23.05
CA GLN A 180 -20.17 11.83 -24.21
C GLN A 180 -19.82 12.49 -25.55
N THR A 181 -20.11 13.78 -25.71
CA THR A 181 -19.95 14.47 -27.01
C THR A 181 -18.69 15.32 -27.03
N THR A 182 -18.41 16.09 -25.97
CA THR A 182 -17.23 16.95 -25.92
C THR A 182 -15.97 16.12 -25.73
N LEU A 183 -15.92 15.27 -24.70
CA LEU A 183 -14.77 14.38 -24.48
C LEU A 183 -14.82 13.10 -25.32
N GLY A 184 -15.98 12.71 -25.84
CA GLY A 184 -16.09 11.53 -26.69
C GLY A 184 -15.95 10.20 -25.93
N LEU A 185 -16.16 10.19 -24.61
CA LEU A 185 -16.06 8.96 -23.81
C LEU A 185 -17.12 7.93 -24.22
N GLU A 186 -16.77 6.65 -24.09
CA GLU A 186 -17.69 5.55 -24.35
C GLU A 186 -18.69 5.43 -23.21
N LEU A 187 -19.97 5.65 -23.51
CA LEU A 187 -21.08 5.39 -22.59
C LEU A 187 -21.31 3.87 -22.51
N VAL A 188 -21.17 3.31 -21.31
CA VAL A 188 -21.27 1.87 -21.03
C VAL A 188 -22.63 1.50 -20.45
N GLU A 189 -23.14 2.33 -19.55
CA GLU A 189 -24.44 2.12 -18.89
C GLU A 189 -25.14 3.47 -18.69
N GLU A 190 -26.47 3.47 -18.80
CA GLU A 190 -27.30 4.65 -18.58
C GLU A 190 -28.60 4.27 -17.87
N SER A 191 -29.02 5.13 -16.94
CA SER A 191 -30.36 5.13 -16.34
C SER A 191 -30.92 6.55 -16.35
N GLU A 192 -32.17 6.71 -15.91
CA GLU A 192 -32.77 8.05 -15.72
C GLU A 192 -31.98 8.94 -14.75
N SER A 193 -31.17 8.35 -13.86
CA SER A 193 -30.45 9.05 -12.79
C SER A 193 -28.93 8.91 -12.84
N SER A 194 -28.39 8.19 -13.84
CA SER A 194 -26.96 7.95 -13.96
C SER A 194 -26.47 7.72 -15.40
N ALA A 195 -25.20 8.03 -15.66
CA ALA A 195 -24.50 7.69 -16.90
C ALA A 195 -23.06 7.26 -16.59
N LYS A 196 -22.70 6.02 -16.92
CA LYS A 196 -21.37 5.44 -16.69
C LYS A 196 -20.54 5.44 -17.98
N PHE A 197 -19.33 5.95 -17.89
CA PHE A 197 -18.39 6.08 -18.99
C PHE A 197 -17.13 5.26 -18.72
N LEU A 198 -16.63 4.58 -19.76
CA LEU A 198 -15.30 3.98 -19.77
C LEU A 198 -14.27 5.07 -20.05
N ILE A 199 -13.26 5.18 -19.18
CA ILE A 199 -12.08 6.02 -19.41
C ILE A 199 -11.05 5.22 -20.20
N ALA A 200 -10.52 4.16 -19.59
CA ALA A 200 -9.61 3.20 -20.21
C ALA A 200 -9.53 1.93 -19.35
N GLY A 201 -9.45 0.76 -19.99
CA GLY A 201 -9.31 -0.53 -19.29
C GLY A 201 -10.37 -0.76 -18.22
N ASP A 202 -9.93 -0.78 -16.96
CA ASP A 202 -10.74 -0.99 -15.77
C ASP A 202 -11.07 0.31 -14.99
N SER A 203 -10.91 1.47 -15.62
CA SER A 203 -11.18 2.78 -15.03
C SER A 203 -12.44 3.44 -15.60
N PHE A 204 -13.33 3.88 -14.71
CA PHE A 204 -14.66 4.40 -15.07
C PHE A 204 -15.00 5.72 -14.36
N LEU A 205 -15.84 6.52 -15.02
CA LEU A 205 -16.51 7.69 -14.45
C LEU A 205 -18.02 7.51 -14.54
N THR A 206 -18.72 7.59 -13.41
CA THR A 206 -20.18 7.57 -13.38
C THR A 206 -20.71 8.92 -12.91
N LEU A 207 -21.60 9.50 -13.70
CA LEU A 207 -22.32 10.72 -13.36
C LEU A 207 -23.65 10.35 -12.73
N HIS A 208 -24.03 11.00 -11.66
CA HIS A 208 -25.30 10.81 -10.95
C HIS A 208 -26.06 12.14 -10.82
N SER A 209 -27.39 12.07 -10.85
CA SER A 209 -28.24 13.20 -10.46
C SER A 209 -28.20 13.41 -8.94
N ILE A 210 -28.10 14.65 -8.48
CA ILE A 210 -28.15 14.96 -7.03
C ILE A 210 -29.54 14.71 -6.43
N ALA A 211 -30.61 14.71 -7.23
CA ALA A 211 -32.00 14.78 -6.76
C ALA A 211 -32.37 13.71 -5.72
N ASN A 212 -31.73 12.54 -5.77
CA ASN A 212 -31.96 11.41 -4.85
C ASN A 212 -30.69 10.95 -4.11
N SER A 213 -29.64 11.77 -4.09
CA SER A 213 -28.33 11.39 -3.56
C SER A 213 -28.13 11.70 -2.07
N GLY A 214 -28.93 12.62 -1.52
CA GLY A 214 -28.72 13.18 -0.19
C GLY A 214 -27.69 14.32 -0.16
N TYR A 215 -27.04 14.63 -1.29
CA TYR A 215 -26.15 15.77 -1.43
C TYR A 215 -26.92 17.06 -1.72
N THR A 216 -26.50 18.17 -1.11
CA THR A 216 -27.07 19.50 -1.35
C THR A 216 -26.58 20.12 -2.66
N GLY A 217 -25.38 19.75 -3.12
CA GLY A 217 -24.76 20.37 -4.28
C GLY A 217 -24.25 21.79 -4.02
N SER A 218 -24.04 22.16 -2.75
CA SER A 218 -23.69 23.53 -2.34
C SER A 218 -22.24 23.71 -1.94
N GLU A 219 -21.53 22.64 -1.59
CA GLU A 219 -20.14 22.70 -1.16
C GLU A 219 -19.14 22.41 -2.32
N PRO A 220 -17.86 22.78 -2.17
CA PRO A 220 -16.82 22.45 -3.14
C PRO A 220 -16.71 20.94 -3.39
N LYS A 221 -16.41 20.53 -4.62
CA LYS A 221 -16.31 19.12 -5.01
C LYS A 221 -15.20 18.34 -4.30
N SER A 222 -14.17 19.00 -3.76
CA SER A 222 -13.06 18.36 -3.03
C SER A 222 -12.47 17.13 -3.76
N VAL A 223 -12.45 17.15 -5.09
CA VAL A 223 -11.95 16.07 -5.96
C VAL A 223 -11.51 16.64 -7.30
N ALA A 224 -10.53 16.01 -7.93
CA ALA A 224 -10.20 16.20 -9.34
C ALA A 224 -10.00 14.83 -10.00
N LEU A 225 -10.21 14.77 -11.32
CA LEU A 225 -9.94 13.57 -12.12
C LEU A 225 -8.88 13.91 -13.15
N ALA A 226 -7.74 13.23 -13.05
CA ALA A 226 -6.70 13.28 -14.05
C ALA A 226 -6.94 12.21 -15.10
N PHE A 227 -6.99 12.62 -16.37
CA PHE A 227 -6.97 11.76 -17.53
C PHE A 227 -5.53 11.63 -18.03
N LEU A 228 -5.00 10.41 -17.99
CA LEU A 228 -3.63 10.13 -18.42
C LEU A 228 -3.58 10.00 -19.94
N THR A 229 -2.74 10.78 -20.62
CA THR A 229 -2.65 10.80 -22.09
C THR A 229 -1.22 11.11 -22.53
N ASP A 230 -0.86 10.76 -23.77
CA ASP A 230 0.38 11.27 -24.41
C ASP A 230 0.06 12.35 -25.47
N GLN A 231 -1.20 12.77 -25.58
CA GLN A 231 -1.67 13.70 -26.62
C GLN A 231 -2.15 15.02 -26.03
N LEU A 232 -1.38 15.59 -25.09
CA LEU A 232 -1.73 16.83 -24.38
C LEU A 232 -2.09 17.98 -25.31
N GLU A 233 -1.28 18.23 -26.33
CA GLU A 233 -1.50 19.36 -27.25
C GLU A 233 -2.76 19.17 -28.09
N ALA A 234 -3.05 17.93 -28.50
CA ALA A 234 -4.27 17.61 -29.24
C ALA A 234 -5.51 17.79 -28.37
N TRP A 235 -5.48 17.30 -27.12
CA TRP A 235 -6.54 17.50 -26.14
C TRP A 235 -6.76 18.98 -25.83
N TYR A 236 -5.68 19.74 -25.63
CA TYR A 236 -5.73 21.16 -25.36
C TYR A 236 -6.40 21.93 -26.51
N ALA A 237 -5.97 21.70 -27.75
CA ALA A 237 -6.53 22.34 -28.94
C ALA A 237 -8.01 21.98 -29.13
N HIS A 238 -8.37 20.70 -28.97
CA HIS A 238 -9.75 20.23 -29.07
C HIS A 238 -10.66 20.94 -28.05
N LEU A 239 -10.25 21.01 -26.78
CA LEU A 239 -11.06 21.66 -25.74
C LEU A 239 -11.17 23.18 -25.93
N GLN A 240 -10.14 23.83 -26.47
CA GLN A 240 -10.23 25.24 -26.87
C GLN A 240 -11.24 25.45 -28.01
N GLU A 241 -11.23 24.59 -29.03
CA GLU A 241 -12.19 24.63 -30.14
C GLU A 241 -13.63 24.41 -29.65
N GLN A 242 -13.82 23.47 -28.73
CA GLN A 242 -15.10 23.22 -28.06
C GLN A 242 -15.48 24.29 -27.03
N LYS A 243 -14.64 25.32 -26.85
CA LYS A 243 -14.84 26.45 -25.92
C LYS A 243 -15.03 26.00 -24.47
N VAL A 244 -14.37 24.92 -24.07
CA VAL A 244 -14.33 24.45 -22.69
C VAL A 244 -13.47 25.40 -21.85
N THR A 245 -13.91 25.69 -20.64
CA THR A 245 -13.18 26.55 -19.71
C THR A 245 -11.86 25.88 -19.29
N ILE A 246 -10.74 26.54 -19.57
CA ILE A 246 -9.41 26.12 -19.11
C ILE A 246 -9.05 26.94 -17.87
N LYS A 247 -8.94 26.30 -16.71
CA LYS A 247 -8.57 26.94 -15.44
C LYS A 247 -7.06 27.16 -15.35
N TYR A 248 -6.28 26.12 -15.69
CA TYR A 248 -4.83 26.18 -15.75
C TYR A 248 -4.36 25.81 -17.15
N PRO A 249 -3.78 26.75 -17.92
CA PRO A 249 -3.42 26.51 -19.30
C PRO A 249 -2.15 25.66 -19.40
N LEU A 250 -2.01 24.96 -20.52
CA LEU A 250 -0.78 24.28 -20.90
C LEU A 250 0.37 25.30 -20.98
N LYS A 251 1.48 25.08 -20.24
CA LYS A 251 2.65 25.97 -20.22
C LYS A 251 3.95 25.19 -20.40
N GLY A 252 4.59 25.35 -21.56
CA GLY A 252 5.87 24.69 -21.86
C GLY A 252 5.76 23.15 -21.79
N PRO A 253 6.90 22.43 -21.71
CA PRO A 253 6.93 20.97 -21.65
C PRO A 253 6.54 20.39 -20.26
N HIS A 254 5.75 21.09 -19.46
CA HIS A 254 5.40 20.66 -18.11
C HIS A 254 3.97 20.08 -18.03
N ASP A 255 3.94 18.78 -17.69
CA ASP A 255 2.99 17.95 -16.91
C ASP A 255 1.47 18.04 -17.08
N GLY A 256 0.92 18.96 -17.88
CA GLY A 256 -0.50 18.93 -18.23
C GLY A 256 -1.22 20.27 -18.27
N PHE A 257 -2.56 20.21 -18.29
CA PHE A 257 -3.45 21.37 -18.16
C PHE A 257 -4.75 20.97 -17.45
N VAL A 258 -5.49 21.97 -16.96
CA VAL A 258 -6.74 21.73 -16.22
C VAL A 258 -7.92 22.42 -16.89
N ALA A 259 -8.89 21.61 -17.29
CA ALA A 259 -10.19 22.04 -17.76
C ALA A 259 -11.23 21.99 -16.63
N VAL A 260 -12.34 22.70 -16.82
CA VAL A 260 -13.47 22.74 -15.90
C VAL A 260 -14.69 22.23 -16.63
N ASP A 261 -15.37 21.26 -16.01
CA ASP A 261 -16.59 20.70 -16.55
C ASP A 261 -17.80 21.65 -16.37
N PRO A 262 -19.01 21.27 -16.84
CA PRO A 262 -20.19 22.14 -16.78
C PRO A 262 -20.64 22.60 -15.39
N GLU A 263 -20.21 21.93 -14.31
CA GLU A 263 -20.60 22.23 -12.92
C GLU A 263 -19.40 22.46 -11.98
N GLY A 264 -18.20 22.61 -12.52
CA GLY A 264 -17.03 23.02 -11.75
C GLY A 264 -16.11 21.88 -11.30
N TYR A 265 -16.32 20.63 -11.71
CA TYR A 265 -15.32 19.59 -11.49
C TYR A 265 -14.05 19.90 -12.28
N LEU A 266 -12.90 19.64 -11.65
CA LEU A 266 -11.59 19.83 -12.26
C LEU A 266 -11.18 18.57 -13.00
N LEU A 267 -10.86 18.74 -14.27
CA LEU A 267 -10.39 17.69 -15.17
C LEU A 267 -8.94 18.01 -15.53
N GLU A 268 -8.02 17.19 -15.07
CA GLU A 268 -6.60 17.32 -15.37
C GLU A 268 -6.31 16.45 -16.59
N PHE A 269 -5.56 16.97 -17.54
CA PHE A 269 -5.05 16.21 -18.68
C PHE A 269 -3.55 16.16 -18.48
N GLU A 270 -3.03 14.97 -18.18
CA GLU A 270 -1.68 14.82 -17.64
C GLU A 270 -0.84 13.81 -18.42
N THR A 271 0.46 14.12 -18.51
CA THR A 271 1.51 13.21 -18.93
C THR A 271 2.59 13.28 -17.87
N PHE A 272 2.95 12.13 -17.29
CA PHE A 272 4.07 12.04 -16.36
C PHE A 272 5.38 11.85 -17.13
N PHE A 273 6.43 12.55 -16.71
CA PHE A 273 7.78 12.38 -17.23
C PHE A 273 8.72 11.78 -16.18
N GLN A 274 9.89 11.32 -16.64
CA GLN A 274 10.92 10.79 -15.77
C GLN A 274 11.36 11.85 -14.75
N HIS A 275 11.16 11.53 -13.48
CA HIS A 275 11.54 12.31 -12.32
C HIS A 275 11.77 11.33 -11.16
N PRO A 276 12.61 11.64 -10.16
CA PRO A 276 12.78 10.77 -8.99
C PRO A 276 11.47 10.37 -8.30
N GLU A 277 10.46 11.25 -8.36
CA GLU A 277 9.13 11.01 -7.79
C GLU A 277 8.32 9.96 -8.57
N ASN A 278 8.64 9.70 -9.84
CA ASN A 278 7.87 8.85 -10.75
C ASN A 278 8.62 7.57 -11.17
N GLU A 279 9.67 7.17 -10.44
CA GLU A 279 10.51 6.01 -10.79
C GLU A 279 9.73 4.69 -10.82
N VAL A 280 8.68 4.56 -10.01
CA VAL A 280 7.75 3.42 -10.03
C VAL A 280 6.63 3.67 -11.05
N LEU A 281 6.02 4.86 -11.05
CA LEU A 281 4.89 5.20 -11.90
C LEU A 281 5.19 5.09 -13.41
N ILE A 282 6.34 5.59 -13.90
CA ILE A 282 6.65 5.63 -15.34
C ILE A 282 6.62 4.23 -16.00
N PRO A 283 7.31 3.21 -15.45
CA PRO A 283 7.17 1.83 -15.94
C PRO A 283 5.73 1.33 -15.97
N GLU A 284 4.93 1.61 -14.94
CA GLU A 284 3.52 1.18 -14.89
C GLU A 284 2.71 1.82 -16.03
N LEU A 285 2.86 3.13 -16.24
CA LEU A 285 2.17 3.85 -17.30
C LEU A 285 2.58 3.40 -18.72
N ALA A 286 3.82 2.93 -18.88
CA ALA A 286 4.32 2.43 -20.15
C ALA A 286 3.67 1.10 -20.59
N GLU A 287 3.14 0.32 -19.64
CA GLU A 287 2.45 -0.95 -19.91
C GLU A 287 0.97 -0.76 -20.29
N LEU A 288 0.41 0.43 -20.06
CA LEU A 288 -1.01 0.69 -20.26
C LEU A 288 -1.37 0.81 -21.74
N LYS A 289 -2.37 0.03 -22.15
CA LYS A 289 -2.98 0.16 -23.49
C LYS A 289 -3.94 1.34 -23.50
N PRO A 290 -3.75 2.34 -24.38
CA PRO A 290 -4.67 3.47 -24.48
C PRO A 290 -6.02 3.06 -25.07
N LYS A 291 -7.05 3.81 -24.70
CA LYS A 291 -8.41 3.73 -25.22
C LYS A 291 -8.71 5.00 -26.02
N SER A 292 -8.96 4.84 -27.32
CA SER A 292 -9.42 5.92 -28.18
C SER A 292 -10.83 6.36 -27.78
N THR A 293 -11.04 7.67 -27.77
CA THR A 293 -12.39 8.24 -27.68
C THR A 293 -13.08 8.17 -29.03
N ARG A 294 -14.36 8.59 -29.09
CA ARG A 294 -15.11 8.74 -30.34
C ARG A 294 -14.49 9.72 -31.33
N HIS A 295 -13.54 10.55 -30.89
CA HIS A 295 -12.81 11.48 -31.74
C HIS A 295 -11.55 10.87 -32.39
N GLY A 296 -11.28 9.58 -32.14
CA GLY A 296 -10.21 8.81 -32.79
C GLY A 296 -8.90 8.75 -31.98
N GLU A 297 -7.89 8.11 -32.58
CA GLU A 297 -6.64 7.74 -31.91
C GLU A 297 -5.78 8.92 -31.45
N LYS A 298 -6.06 10.14 -31.95
CA LYS A 298 -5.37 11.36 -31.51
C LYS A 298 -5.88 11.94 -30.20
N LEU A 299 -7.01 11.43 -29.71
CA LEU A 299 -7.64 11.84 -28.45
C LEU A 299 -7.96 10.58 -27.66
N GLN A 300 -6.93 10.01 -27.03
CA GLN A 300 -7.01 8.76 -26.28
C GLN A 300 -6.52 8.95 -24.84
N PHE A 301 -6.96 8.05 -23.96
CA PHE A 301 -6.57 8.00 -22.56
C PHE A 301 -5.97 6.64 -22.21
N LYS A 302 -4.98 6.62 -21.32
CA LYS A 302 -4.32 5.41 -20.82
C LYS A 302 -4.86 4.95 -19.48
N GLY A 303 -5.53 5.81 -18.74
CA GLY A 303 -5.97 5.56 -17.38
C GLY A 303 -6.41 6.84 -16.71
N SER A 304 -6.63 6.78 -15.40
CA SER A 304 -6.95 7.96 -14.61
C SER A 304 -6.33 7.96 -13.23
N VAL A 305 -6.15 9.15 -12.67
CA VAL A 305 -5.85 9.37 -11.25
C VAL A 305 -7.02 10.13 -10.64
N VAL A 306 -7.62 9.57 -9.58
CA VAL A 306 -8.65 10.26 -8.79
C VAL A 306 -7.97 10.97 -7.62
N TRP A 307 -7.89 12.30 -7.66
CA TRP A 307 -7.24 13.10 -6.63
C TRP A 307 -8.22 13.45 -5.50
N LEU A 308 -7.95 12.93 -4.30
CA LEU A 308 -8.68 13.19 -3.06
C LEU A 308 -7.90 14.14 -2.16
N TYR A 309 -8.59 15.09 -1.53
CA TYR A 309 -8.02 16.23 -0.82
C TYR A 309 -8.26 16.11 0.69
N TYR A 310 -7.18 16.03 1.45
CA TYR A 310 -7.22 15.74 2.89
C TYR A 310 -6.77 16.93 3.72
N LYS A 311 -7.36 17.09 4.91
CA LYS A 311 -6.83 18.01 5.93
C LYS A 311 -5.54 17.47 6.56
N GLU A 312 -5.49 16.16 6.74
CA GLU A 312 -4.38 15.45 7.37
C GLU A 312 -3.94 14.33 6.44
N MET A 313 -2.71 14.44 5.92
CA MET A 313 -2.17 13.47 4.96
C MET A 313 -1.81 12.14 5.62
N LEU A 314 -1.19 12.15 6.79
CA LEU A 314 -0.69 10.93 7.43
C LEU A 314 -1.80 9.89 7.70
N PRO A 315 -2.97 10.25 8.27
CA PRO A 315 -4.07 9.28 8.43
C PRO A 315 -4.59 8.73 7.10
N ALA A 316 -4.60 9.54 6.03
CA ALA A 316 -5.03 9.10 4.71
C ALA A 316 -4.04 8.11 4.09
N GLU A 317 -2.73 8.39 4.19
CA GLU A 317 -1.67 7.49 3.73
C GLU A 317 -1.71 6.15 4.45
N LEU A 318 -1.80 6.17 5.79
CA LEU A 318 -1.91 4.95 6.59
C LEU A 318 -3.17 4.16 6.23
N PHE A 319 -4.30 4.82 5.98
CA PHE A 319 -5.51 4.13 5.54
C PHE A 319 -5.31 3.44 4.18
N VAL A 320 -4.73 4.14 3.21
CA VAL A 320 -4.51 3.60 1.87
C VAL A 320 -3.50 2.44 1.88
N GLU A 321 -2.39 2.57 2.60
CA GLU A 321 -1.34 1.54 2.65
C GLU A 321 -1.70 0.37 3.58
N GLU A 322 -2.28 0.63 4.75
CA GLU A 322 -2.52 -0.39 5.78
C GLU A 322 -3.95 -0.95 5.80
N SER A 323 -4.93 -0.26 5.22
CA SER A 323 -6.33 -0.74 5.19
C SER A 323 -6.79 -1.14 3.80
N LEU A 324 -6.36 -0.39 2.77
CA LEU A 324 -6.63 -0.77 1.37
C LEU A 324 -5.52 -1.66 0.79
N GLY A 325 -4.30 -1.62 1.34
CA GLY A 325 -3.17 -2.42 0.86
C GLY A 325 -2.46 -1.81 -0.36
N LEU A 326 -2.84 -0.62 -0.82
CA LEU A 326 -2.36 -0.11 -2.10
C LEU A 326 -0.87 0.27 -2.04
N THR A 327 -0.16 -0.07 -3.10
CA THR A 327 1.25 0.27 -3.28
C THR A 327 1.41 1.68 -3.85
N LYS A 328 2.38 2.43 -3.32
CA LYS A 328 2.70 3.81 -3.75
C LYS A 328 3.50 3.80 -5.06
N SER A 329 2.97 4.47 -6.08
CA SER A 329 3.60 4.61 -7.39
C SER A 329 4.37 5.93 -7.54
N ALA A 330 3.96 6.99 -6.84
CA ALA A 330 4.67 8.27 -6.84
C ALA A 330 4.50 9.04 -5.53
N ASP A 331 5.52 9.82 -5.14
CA ASP A 331 5.51 10.67 -3.94
C ASP A 331 6.15 12.04 -4.23
N GLN A 332 5.32 13.09 -4.24
CA GLN A 332 5.72 14.49 -4.45
C GLN A 332 5.77 15.26 -3.12
N GLY A 333 5.78 14.55 -1.99
CA GLY A 333 5.65 15.08 -0.64
C GLY A 333 4.21 15.46 -0.28
N TRP A 334 3.64 16.45 -0.98
CA TRP A 334 2.29 16.97 -0.72
C TRP A 334 1.20 16.32 -1.57
N ALA A 335 1.58 15.56 -2.59
CA ALA A 335 0.70 14.71 -3.37
C ALA A 335 1.33 13.32 -3.51
N LYS A 336 0.52 12.27 -3.48
CA LYS A 336 0.96 10.87 -3.58
C LYS A 336 0.03 10.09 -4.49
N VAL A 337 0.58 9.22 -5.31
CA VAL A 337 -0.18 8.37 -6.24
C VAL A 337 -0.01 6.92 -5.80
N TYR A 338 -1.14 6.21 -5.69
CA TYR A 338 -1.20 4.80 -5.36
C TYR A 338 -1.85 4.04 -6.52
N ARG A 339 -1.27 2.90 -6.88
CA ARG A 339 -1.89 2.00 -7.84
C ARG A 339 -3.16 1.41 -7.23
N PHE A 340 -4.29 1.56 -7.92
CA PHE A 340 -5.57 1.07 -7.44
C PHE A 340 -6.03 -0.15 -8.25
N SER A 341 -5.98 -0.05 -9.57
CA SER A 341 -6.27 -1.12 -10.54
C SER A 341 -5.25 -1.07 -11.68
N GLN A 342 -5.48 -1.75 -12.81
CA GLN A 342 -4.55 -1.70 -13.94
C GLN A 342 -4.51 -0.31 -14.57
N HIS A 343 -5.66 0.33 -14.78
CA HIS A 343 -5.78 1.64 -15.44
C HIS A 343 -6.26 2.75 -14.48
N GLY A 344 -6.52 2.42 -13.22
CA GLY A 344 -6.99 3.34 -12.19
C GLY A 344 -5.96 3.57 -11.08
N TYR A 345 -5.78 4.84 -10.72
CA TYR A 345 -4.91 5.26 -9.62
C TYR A 345 -5.67 6.13 -8.63
N LEU A 346 -5.29 6.03 -7.36
CA LEU A 346 -5.79 6.88 -6.30
C LEU A 346 -4.72 7.89 -5.89
N GLY A 347 -5.08 9.17 -5.99
CA GLY A 347 -4.22 10.27 -5.61
C GLY A 347 -4.63 10.86 -4.27
N LEU A 348 -3.67 11.09 -3.37
CA LEU A 348 -3.88 11.80 -2.10
C LEU A 348 -3.19 13.16 -2.18
N VAL A 349 -3.90 14.23 -1.80
CA VAL A 349 -3.41 15.62 -1.89
C VAL A 349 -3.59 16.33 -0.56
N ASP A 350 -2.56 17.05 -0.12
CA ASP A 350 -2.65 18.01 0.98
C ASP A 350 -3.59 19.16 0.57
N GLY A 351 -4.73 19.26 1.26
CA GLY A 351 -5.77 20.24 0.98
C GLY A 351 -5.35 21.70 1.19
N LEU A 352 -4.18 21.97 1.78
CA LEU A 352 -3.60 23.32 1.87
C LEU A 352 -2.78 23.72 0.64
N ARG A 353 -2.45 22.77 -0.24
CA ARG A 353 -1.56 22.98 -1.41
C ARG A 353 -2.25 22.68 -2.73
N GLY A 354 -3.22 21.77 -2.72
CA GLY A 354 -3.94 21.33 -3.90
C GLY A 354 -4.87 22.40 -4.51
N MET A 355 -5.39 22.10 -5.70
CA MET A 355 -6.26 23.00 -6.48
C MET A 355 -7.72 23.05 -6.01
N ASN A 356 -8.10 22.16 -5.08
CA ASN A 356 -9.34 22.16 -4.34
C ASN A 356 -9.06 22.24 -2.84
N THR A 357 -10.04 22.75 -2.09
CA THR A 357 -10.05 22.71 -0.63
C THR A 357 -10.91 21.55 -0.15
N PHE A 358 -10.56 21.00 1.01
CA PHE A 358 -11.38 20.02 1.72
C PHE A 358 -12.83 20.51 1.88
N SER A 359 -13.78 19.58 1.72
CA SER A 359 -15.21 19.79 1.96
C SER A 359 -15.83 18.69 2.84
N PRO A 360 -16.72 19.00 3.80
CA PRO A 360 -17.54 17.99 4.47
C PRO A 360 -18.40 17.16 3.50
N GLU A 361 -19.15 17.83 2.62
CA GLU A 361 -19.93 17.29 1.53
C GLU A 361 -19.08 17.26 0.26
N LYS A 362 -18.69 16.07 -0.19
CA LYS A 362 -17.65 15.91 -1.22
C LYS A 362 -18.18 15.69 -2.63
N LEU A 363 -19.49 15.59 -2.86
CA LEU A 363 -20.09 15.35 -4.19
C LEU A 363 -19.33 14.31 -5.04
N VAL A 364 -18.72 13.34 -4.36
CA VAL A 364 -17.94 12.25 -4.93
C VAL A 364 -18.06 11.03 -4.04
N GLU A 365 -18.16 9.87 -4.68
CA GLU A 365 -17.95 8.57 -4.04
C GLU A 365 -16.99 7.76 -4.88
N ILE A 366 -16.21 6.89 -4.24
CA ILE A 366 -15.29 5.97 -4.90
C ILE A 366 -15.97 4.60 -4.92
N SER A 367 -16.07 3.99 -6.08
CA SER A 367 -16.63 2.66 -6.25
C SER A 367 -15.53 1.73 -6.71
N ILE A 368 -15.47 0.58 -6.06
CA ILE A 368 -14.43 -0.43 -6.23
C ILE A 368 -15.11 -1.61 -6.91
N ASP A 369 -14.59 -2.04 -8.05
CA ASP A 369 -14.98 -3.33 -8.59
C ASP A 369 -14.16 -4.40 -7.86
N LEU A 370 -14.83 -5.27 -7.11
CA LEU A 370 -14.20 -6.34 -6.34
C LEU A 370 -14.63 -7.70 -6.86
N GLU A 371 -13.68 -8.62 -6.97
CA GLU A 371 -13.95 -10.02 -7.26
C GLU A 371 -14.77 -10.67 -6.13
N ASN A 372 -14.44 -10.35 -4.88
CA ASN A 372 -15.02 -10.98 -3.69
C ASN A 372 -15.66 -9.96 -2.72
N PRO A 373 -16.73 -9.24 -3.11
CA PRO A 373 -17.32 -8.18 -2.29
C PRO A 373 -18.05 -8.70 -1.05
N GLY A 374 -18.66 -9.89 -1.12
CA GLY A 374 -19.35 -10.51 0.01
C GLY A 374 -18.41 -10.85 1.17
N PRO A 375 -17.29 -11.57 0.93
CA PRO A 375 -16.24 -11.77 1.92
C PRO A 375 -15.68 -10.47 2.50
N TRP A 376 -15.47 -9.43 1.69
CA TRP A 376 -15.03 -8.12 2.19
C TRP A 376 -16.05 -7.47 3.13
N GLU A 377 -17.35 -7.50 2.79
CA GLU A 377 -18.42 -7.01 3.66
C GLU A 377 -18.45 -7.76 5.00
N ASN A 378 -18.21 -9.08 5.00
CA ASN A 378 -18.13 -9.87 6.22
C ASN A 378 -16.90 -9.48 7.07
N TYR A 379 -15.76 -9.25 6.43
CA TYR A 379 -14.56 -8.75 7.10
C TYR A 379 -14.80 -7.39 7.74
N LEU A 380 -15.43 -6.45 7.03
CA LEU A 380 -15.78 -5.13 7.56
C LEU A 380 -16.77 -5.22 8.73
N LYS A 381 -17.78 -6.10 8.68
CA LYS A 381 -18.70 -6.30 9.82
C LYS A 381 -17.99 -6.77 11.09
N ALA A 382 -16.94 -7.56 10.95
CA ALA A 382 -16.19 -8.10 12.07
C ALA A 382 -15.12 -7.13 12.61
N ASN A 383 -14.58 -6.25 11.76
CA ASN A 383 -13.37 -5.48 12.09
C ASN A 383 -13.54 -3.95 12.01
N SER A 384 -14.61 -3.43 11.41
CA SER A 384 -14.83 -1.98 11.30
C SER A 384 -15.17 -1.37 12.66
N PRO A 385 -14.51 -0.27 13.07
CA PRO A 385 -14.89 0.48 14.27
C PRO A 385 -16.17 1.31 14.05
N ASP A 386 -16.56 1.57 12.79
CA ASP A 386 -17.78 2.31 12.46
C ASP A 386 -19.02 1.40 12.47
N SER A 387 -19.80 1.45 13.55
CA SER A 387 -21.08 0.73 13.69
C SER A 387 -22.24 1.37 12.91
N THR A 388 -22.04 2.55 12.33
CA THR A 388 -23.07 3.29 11.55
C THR A 388 -22.93 3.10 10.05
N ARG A 389 -21.90 2.35 9.63
CA ARG A 389 -21.59 2.00 8.24
C ARG A 389 -22.82 1.40 7.54
N LYS A 390 -23.13 1.89 6.33
CA LYS A 390 -24.11 1.25 5.46
C LYS A 390 -23.47 0.02 4.82
N ALA A 391 -24.26 -1.03 4.60
CA ALA A 391 -23.79 -2.23 3.89
C ALA A 391 -23.14 -1.85 2.54
N ASN A 392 -22.05 -2.54 2.20
CA ASN A 392 -21.28 -2.32 0.97
C ASN A 392 -20.66 -0.92 0.85
N THR A 393 -20.43 -0.26 1.98
CA THR A 393 -19.73 1.03 2.03
C THR A 393 -18.71 1.04 3.15
N PHE A 394 -17.71 1.91 3.07
CA PHE A 394 -16.88 2.33 4.20
C PHE A 394 -16.37 3.75 3.95
N LYS A 395 -15.69 4.34 4.94
CA LYS A 395 -15.10 5.67 4.82
C LYS A 395 -13.63 5.65 5.21
N ASP A 396 -12.86 6.52 4.57
CA ASP A 396 -11.49 6.81 4.99
C ASP A 396 -11.44 7.90 6.08
N ALA A 397 -10.22 8.29 6.48
CA ALA A 397 -9.98 9.35 7.45
C ALA A 397 -10.44 10.76 6.97
N GLY A 398 -10.56 10.97 5.66
CA GLY A 398 -11.09 12.21 5.07
C GLY A 398 -12.62 12.24 5.04
N GLY A 399 -13.29 11.12 5.30
CA GLY A 399 -14.73 10.94 5.16
C GLY A 399 -15.20 10.74 3.73
N TYR A 400 -14.31 10.42 2.78
CA TYR A 400 -14.71 9.96 1.45
C TYR A 400 -15.43 8.62 1.58
N VAL A 401 -16.52 8.45 0.84
CA VAL A 401 -17.31 7.21 0.85
C VAL A 401 -16.78 6.30 -0.24
N PHE A 402 -16.34 5.11 0.17
CA PHE A 402 -16.00 4.00 -0.69
C PHE A 402 -17.18 3.02 -0.76
N ARG A 403 -17.46 2.48 -1.94
CA ARG A 403 -18.50 1.50 -2.24
C ARG A 403 -17.90 0.33 -2.99
N PHE A 404 -18.47 -0.86 -2.85
CA PHE A 404 -17.97 -2.07 -3.49
C PHE A 404 -19.09 -3.10 -3.71
#